data_AF-N1ZVV5-F1
#
_entry.id   AF-N1ZVV5-F1
#
_cell.length_a   1.000
_cell.length_b   1.000
_cell.length_c   1.000
_cell.angle_alpha   90.00
_cell.angle_beta   90.00
_cell.angle_gamma   90.00
#
_symmetry.space_group_name_H-M   'P 1'
#
loop_
_entity.id
_entity.type
_entity.pdbx_description
1 polymer ?
#
loop_
_entity_poly.entity_id
_entity_poly.type
_entity_poly.pdbx_seq_one_letter_code
_entity_poly.pdbx_strand_id
1 'polypeptide(L)'
;MTYMRLENIKIKDSFSTTLPKEEKVAVCKAYWEIHKKQDRYIIVDHNNVLIDGYIQYLVLKEVGIEIVEVKISDKKRKKWSRKRMLPKQSKPKKLTYRESNTTYVFGTLLYSRSKKERVWRIPSNWKDDRIADFNIGDVVMVHNQNGLSPIKITRIEKLNNCPVDIPVKKVVGKYY
;
A
#
# COMPACT_ATOMS: atom_id res chain seq x y z
N MET A 1 -16.52 -2.75 17.93
CA MET A 1 -15.80 -3.55 18.95
C MET A 1 -16.72 -3.63 20.15
N THR A 2 -16.54 -4.61 21.02
CA THR A 2 -17.41 -4.84 22.18
C THR A 2 -16.56 -4.93 23.44
N TYR A 3 -17.11 -4.54 24.58
CA TYR A 3 -16.45 -4.70 25.88
C TYR A 3 -17.05 -5.89 26.60
N MET A 4 -16.20 -6.70 27.24
CA MET A 4 -16.65 -7.81 28.05
C MET A 4 -15.73 -8.03 29.25
N ARG A 5 -16.25 -8.70 30.28
CA ARG A 5 -15.42 -9.14 31.40
C ARG A 5 -14.44 -10.22 30.93
N LEU A 6 -13.20 -10.11 31.38
CA LEU A 6 -12.11 -11.02 31.02
C LEU A 6 -12.46 -12.48 31.38
N GLU A 7 -13.13 -12.68 32.50
CA GLU A 7 -13.59 -14.00 33.01
C GLU A 7 -14.61 -14.68 32.10
N ASN A 8 -15.38 -13.91 31.32
CA ASN A 8 -16.38 -14.46 30.41
C ASN A 8 -15.74 -15.08 29.15
N ILE A 9 -14.44 -14.85 28.93
CA ILE A 9 -13.71 -15.38 27.79
C ILE A 9 -13.32 -16.83 28.07
N LYS A 10 -13.86 -17.75 27.28
CA LYS A 10 -13.56 -19.18 27.39
C LYS A 10 -12.28 -19.50 26.63
N ILE A 11 -11.29 -20.06 27.30
CA ILE A 11 -10.01 -20.45 26.68
C ILE A 11 -10.08 -21.93 26.32
N LYS A 12 -9.71 -22.28 25.08
CA LYS A 12 -9.58 -23.70 24.68
C LYS A 12 -8.30 -24.29 25.26
N ASP A 13 -8.33 -25.58 25.61
CA ASP A 13 -7.18 -26.31 26.14
C ASP A 13 -5.95 -26.25 25.23
N SER A 14 -6.15 -26.15 23.92
CA SER A 14 -5.05 -25.96 22.95
C SER A 14 -4.15 -24.75 23.28
N PHE A 15 -4.72 -23.69 23.85
CA PHE A 15 -3.98 -22.50 24.27
C PHE A 15 -3.28 -22.67 25.61
N SER A 16 -3.83 -23.44 26.55
CA SER A 16 -3.16 -23.73 27.82
C SER A 16 -1.98 -24.68 27.63
N THR A 17 -2.08 -25.64 26.70
CA THR A 17 -0.99 -26.58 26.41
C THR A 17 0.17 -25.91 25.66
N THR A 18 -0.12 -24.90 24.84
CA THR A 18 0.90 -24.25 24.00
C THR A 18 1.36 -22.95 24.65
N LEU A 19 2.51 -23.00 25.34
CA LEU A 19 3.09 -21.80 25.95
C LEU A 19 3.48 -20.77 24.87
N PRO A 20 3.03 -19.51 25.01
CA PRO A 20 3.50 -18.46 24.13
C PRO A 20 4.99 -18.20 24.31
N LYS A 21 5.68 -17.87 23.21
CA LYS A 21 7.09 -17.45 23.26
C LYS A 21 7.25 -16.27 24.21
N GLU A 22 8.14 -16.38 25.19
CA GLU A 22 8.41 -15.35 26.21
C GLU A 22 8.72 -13.99 25.59
N GLU A 23 9.54 -13.96 24.53
CA GLU A 23 9.85 -12.74 23.77
C GLU A 23 8.58 -11.99 23.34
N LYS A 24 7.56 -12.71 22.84
CA LYS A 24 6.30 -12.10 22.37
C LYS A 24 5.44 -11.60 23.53
N VAL A 25 5.55 -12.22 24.70
CA VAL A 25 4.87 -11.81 25.93
C VAL A 25 5.54 -10.56 26.48
N ALA A 26 6.86 -10.55 26.61
CA ALA A 26 7.65 -9.42 27.08
C ALA A 26 7.41 -8.15 26.24
N VAL A 27 7.41 -8.28 24.91
CA VAL A 27 7.08 -7.16 24.00
C VAL A 27 5.66 -6.63 24.22
N CYS A 28 4.70 -7.50 24.54
CA CYS A 28 3.32 -7.12 24.80
C CYS A 28 3.18 -6.41 26.16
N LYS A 29 3.87 -6.91 27.19
CA LYS A 29 3.94 -6.29 28.53
C LYS A 29 4.57 -4.90 28.46
N ALA A 30 5.73 -4.77 27.81
CA ALA A 30 6.41 -3.48 27.65
C ALA A 30 5.51 -2.44 26.95
N TYR A 31 4.77 -2.86 25.91
CA TYR A 31 3.80 -1.97 25.25
C TYR A 31 2.68 -1.52 26.18
N TRP A 32 2.15 -2.44 26.98
CA TRP A 32 1.13 -2.12 27.99
C TRP A 32 1.65 -1.14 29.03
N GLU A 33 2.86 -1.34 29.55
CA GLU A 33 3.43 -0.45 30.58
C GLU A 33 3.59 0.99 30.09
N ILE A 34 4.01 1.18 28.85
CA ILE A 34 4.24 2.51 28.26
C ILE A 34 2.91 3.20 27.90
N HIS A 35 1.97 2.47 27.28
CA HIS A 35 0.80 3.09 26.66
C HIS A 35 -0.52 2.86 27.40
N LYS A 36 -0.55 1.92 28.36
CA LYS A 36 -1.75 1.44 29.07
C LYS A 36 -2.90 1.10 28.11
N LYS A 37 -2.55 0.52 26.95
CA LYS A 37 -3.45 0.16 25.85
C LYS A 37 -3.11 -1.23 25.30
N GLN A 38 -4.12 -1.90 24.76
CA GLN A 38 -3.94 -3.23 24.15
C GLN A 38 -3.08 -3.16 22.87
N ASP A 39 -2.00 -3.95 22.79
CA ASP A 39 -1.15 -4.11 21.59
C ASP A 39 -1.90 -4.86 20.48
N ARG A 40 -2.68 -5.88 20.87
CA ARG A 40 -3.33 -6.84 19.97
C ARG A 40 -4.83 -6.91 20.24
N TYR A 41 -5.61 -7.33 19.24
CA TYR A 41 -7.01 -7.62 19.45
C TYR A 41 -7.17 -8.92 20.24
N ILE A 42 -8.13 -8.94 21.16
CA ILE A 42 -8.69 -10.17 21.71
C ILE A 42 -9.89 -10.54 20.86
N ILE A 43 -9.91 -11.75 20.32
CA ILE A 43 -10.87 -12.17 19.32
C ILE A 43 -11.58 -13.40 19.81
N VAL A 44 -12.89 -13.29 19.88
CA VAL A 44 -13.78 -14.33 20.40
C VAL A 44 -14.80 -14.72 19.34
N ASP A 45 -15.31 -15.95 19.39
CA ASP A 45 -16.51 -16.33 18.67
C ASP A 45 -17.77 -15.82 19.39
N HIS A 46 -18.95 -16.09 18.83
CA HIS A 46 -20.23 -15.74 19.46
C HIS A 46 -20.50 -16.48 20.78
N ASN A 47 -19.78 -17.57 21.07
CA ASN A 47 -19.87 -18.34 22.31
C ASN A 47 -18.84 -17.87 23.35
N ASN A 48 -18.20 -16.72 23.12
CA ASN A 48 -17.14 -16.13 23.93
C ASN A 48 -15.86 -16.98 24.00
N VAL A 49 -15.65 -17.91 23.08
CA VAL A 49 -14.44 -18.73 23.03
C VAL A 49 -13.34 -17.97 22.31
N LEU A 50 -12.16 -17.93 22.93
CA LEU A 50 -10.99 -17.26 22.38
C LEU A 50 -10.52 -17.94 21.08
N ILE A 51 -10.49 -17.17 20.00
CA ILE A 51 -9.96 -17.57 18.69
C ILE A 51 -8.52 -17.10 18.51
N ASP A 52 -8.21 -15.86 18.88
CA ASP A 52 -6.88 -15.26 18.76
C ASP A 52 -6.69 -14.14 19.81
N GLY A 53 -5.44 -13.78 20.09
CA GLY A 53 -5.10 -12.76 21.08
C GLY A 53 -4.72 -13.30 22.46
N TYR A 54 -4.41 -14.60 22.58
CA TYR A 54 -4.08 -15.23 23.86
C TYR A 54 -2.98 -14.53 24.66
N ILE A 55 -1.93 -14.03 24.00
CA ILE A 55 -0.87 -13.28 24.70
C ILE A 55 -1.41 -11.97 25.29
N GLN A 56 -2.30 -11.27 24.57
CA GLN A 56 -2.90 -10.04 25.10
C GLN A 56 -3.81 -10.36 26.29
N TYR A 57 -4.56 -11.45 26.22
CA TYR A 57 -5.36 -11.96 27.33
C TYR A 57 -4.50 -12.20 28.58
N LEU A 58 -3.36 -12.89 28.45
CA LEU A 58 -2.46 -13.17 29.57
C LEU A 58 -1.92 -11.89 30.22
N VAL A 59 -1.49 -10.91 29.42
CA VAL A 59 -1.00 -9.63 29.94
C VAL A 59 -2.08 -8.86 30.70
N LEU A 60 -3.31 -8.83 30.18
CA LEU A 60 -4.42 -8.16 30.86
C LEU A 60 -4.83 -8.87 32.15
N LYS A 61 -4.77 -10.21 32.16
CA LYS A 61 -5.04 -11.03 33.34
C LYS A 61 -4.01 -10.76 34.44
N GLU A 62 -2.74 -10.68 34.09
CA GLU A 62 -1.65 -10.42 35.03
C GLU A 62 -1.73 -9.02 35.65
N VAL A 63 -2.16 -8.02 34.87
CA VAL A 63 -2.38 -6.66 35.36
C VAL A 63 -3.65 -6.52 36.21
N GLY A 64 -4.58 -7.49 36.13
CA GLY A 64 -5.85 -7.45 36.85
C GLY A 64 -6.92 -6.58 36.20
N ILE A 65 -6.92 -6.46 34.86
CA ILE A 65 -7.96 -5.72 34.14
C ILE A 65 -9.21 -6.59 34.00
N GLU A 66 -10.31 -6.12 34.60
CA GLU A 66 -11.59 -6.83 34.56
C GLU A 66 -12.32 -6.69 33.23
N ILE A 67 -12.38 -5.48 32.66
CA ILE A 67 -13.15 -5.18 31.45
C ILE A 67 -12.20 -4.95 30.28
N VAL A 68 -12.39 -5.72 29.22
CA VAL A 68 -11.51 -5.70 28.04
C VAL A 68 -12.28 -5.49 26.75
N GLU A 69 -11.64 -4.78 25.82
CA GLU A 69 -12.16 -4.58 24.48
C GLU A 69 -11.85 -5.81 23.61
N VAL A 70 -12.90 -6.44 23.08
CA VAL A 70 -12.85 -7.63 22.24
C VAL A 70 -13.46 -7.39 20.87
N LYS A 71 -13.18 -8.32 19.95
CA LYS A 71 -13.81 -8.39 18.64
C LYS A 71 -14.46 -9.76 18.46
N ILE A 72 -15.77 -9.76 18.28
CA ILE A 72 -16.54 -10.96 17.95
C ILE A 72 -16.37 -11.25 16.44
N SER A 73 -15.96 -12.46 16.08
CA SER A 73 -15.79 -12.87 14.68
C SER A 73 -15.67 -14.39 14.53
N ASP A 74 -16.60 -15.04 13.83
CA ASP A 74 -16.46 -16.47 13.50
C ASP A 74 -15.52 -16.74 12.32
N LYS A 75 -15.12 -15.70 11.58
CA LYS A 75 -14.30 -15.86 10.38
C LYS A 75 -12.87 -16.24 10.77
N LYS A 76 -12.43 -17.43 10.36
CA LYS A 76 -11.02 -17.84 10.43
C LYS A 76 -10.18 -16.91 9.55
N ARG A 77 -9.20 -16.23 10.14
CA ARG A 77 -8.19 -15.43 9.42
C ARG A 77 -6.81 -16.01 9.73
N LYS A 78 -5.91 -16.03 8.74
CA LYS A 78 -4.51 -16.45 8.95
C LYS A 78 -3.78 -15.57 9.97
N LYS A 79 -4.10 -14.27 10.03
CA LYS A 79 -3.46 -13.30 10.92
C LYS A 79 -4.35 -12.07 11.13
N TRP A 80 -4.37 -11.55 12.35
CA TRP A 80 -4.97 -10.26 12.66
C TRP A 80 -3.92 -9.16 12.75
N SER A 81 -4.29 -7.96 12.29
CA SER A 81 -3.45 -6.75 12.44
C SER A 81 -3.32 -6.39 13.92
N ARG A 82 -2.22 -5.75 14.32
CA ARG A 82 -2.10 -5.25 15.70
C ARG A 82 -3.00 -4.03 15.93
N LYS A 83 -3.47 -3.82 17.16
CA LYS A 83 -4.18 -2.59 17.56
C LYS A 83 -3.26 -1.37 17.53
N ARG A 84 -1.99 -1.55 17.91
CA ARG A 84 -0.99 -0.48 17.88
C ARG A 84 -0.61 0.04 16.49
N MET A 85 -1.04 -0.64 15.42
CA MET A 85 -0.89 -0.03 14.10
C MET A 85 -1.86 1.14 14.08
N LEU A 86 -1.34 2.34 14.36
CA LEU A 86 -1.94 3.60 13.95
C LEU A 86 -2.50 3.41 12.53
N PRO A 87 -3.64 4.03 12.17
CA PRO A 87 -3.98 4.15 10.76
C PRO A 87 -2.70 4.63 10.09
N LYS A 88 -2.14 3.83 9.15
CA LYS A 88 -0.99 4.28 8.36
C LYS A 88 -1.34 5.72 8.02
N GLN A 89 -0.56 6.70 8.49
CA GLN A 89 -0.73 8.09 8.04
C GLN A 89 -0.97 7.95 6.56
N SER A 90 -2.18 8.33 6.11
CA SER A 90 -2.60 8.07 4.74
C SER A 90 -1.46 8.61 3.91
N LYS A 91 -0.71 7.73 3.24
CA LYS A 91 0.43 8.17 2.44
C LYS A 91 -0.13 9.33 1.61
N PRO A 92 0.50 10.52 1.62
CA PRO A 92 -0.03 11.67 0.91
C PRO A 92 -0.40 11.16 -0.49
N LYS A 93 -1.64 11.44 -0.91
CA LYS A 93 -2.20 10.93 -2.17
C LYS A 93 -1.13 11.16 -3.23
N LYS A 94 -0.54 10.08 -3.75
CA LYS A 94 0.54 10.21 -4.74
C LYS A 94 -0.06 10.95 -5.93
N LEU A 95 0.41 12.17 -6.17
CA LEU A 95 -0.04 12.95 -7.33
C LEU A 95 0.10 12.09 -8.57
N THR A 96 -0.97 12.03 -9.36
CA THR A 96 -0.92 11.33 -10.64
C THR A 96 -0.09 12.16 -11.62
N TYR A 97 0.38 11.55 -12.71
CA TYR A 97 1.07 12.29 -13.78
C TYR A 97 0.23 13.43 -14.38
N ARG A 98 -1.10 13.40 -14.16
CA ARG A 98 -2.01 14.45 -14.60
C ARG A 98 -2.02 15.67 -13.71
N GLU A 99 -1.62 15.52 -12.45
CA GLU A 99 -1.62 16.54 -11.39
C GLU A 99 -0.18 16.91 -10.99
N SER A 100 0.83 16.42 -11.73
CA SER A 100 2.25 16.63 -11.42
C SER A 100 3.01 17.14 -12.64
N ASN A 101 4.03 17.94 -12.38
CA ASN A 101 4.97 18.44 -13.39
C ASN A 101 5.62 17.28 -14.17
N THR A 102 5.13 17.03 -15.38
CA THR A 102 5.48 15.87 -16.21
C THR A 102 5.95 16.34 -17.57
N THR A 103 7.05 15.75 -18.05
CA THR A 103 7.53 15.98 -19.42
C THR A 103 6.76 15.10 -20.40
N TYR A 104 6.15 15.74 -21.37
CA TYR A 104 5.42 15.12 -22.47
C TYR A 104 6.24 15.19 -23.75
N VAL A 105 6.19 14.11 -24.51
CA VAL A 105 6.83 13.96 -25.82
C VAL A 105 5.74 13.80 -26.84
N PHE A 106 5.73 14.67 -27.84
CA PHE A 106 4.83 14.57 -28.97
C PHE A 106 5.58 14.02 -30.17
N GLY A 107 4.87 13.26 -30.99
CA GLY A 107 5.48 12.71 -32.19
C GLY A 107 4.49 12.01 -33.10
N THR A 108 5.00 11.64 -34.26
CA THR A 108 4.28 10.88 -35.28
C THR A 108 4.87 9.47 -35.40
N LEU A 109 4.00 8.48 -35.52
CA LEU A 109 4.40 7.08 -35.75
C LEU A 109 5.02 6.94 -37.15
N LEU A 110 6.24 6.40 -37.22
CA LEU A 110 7.01 6.28 -38.48
C LEU A 110 6.33 5.38 -39.52
N TYR A 111 5.78 4.24 -39.08
CA TYR A 111 5.15 3.25 -39.96
C TYR A 111 3.64 3.38 -40.06
N SER A 112 3.05 4.46 -39.53
CA SER A 112 1.61 4.67 -39.62
C SER A 112 1.25 5.40 -40.92
N ARG A 113 0.17 4.95 -41.57
CA ARG A 113 -0.44 5.68 -42.70
C ARG A 113 -0.93 7.07 -42.31
N SER A 114 -1.15 7.30 -41.01
CA SER A 114 -1.64 8.56 -40.46
C SER A 114 -0.48 9.35 -39.85
N LYS A 115 -0.26 10.58 -40.35
CA LYS A 115 0.69 11.56 -39.77
C LYS A 115 0.14 12.31 -38.55
N LYS A 116 -0.91 11.78 -37.90
CA LYS A 116 -1.49 12.38 -36.69
C LYS A 116 -0.45 12.41 -35.58
N GLU A 117 -0.20 13.60 -35.05
CA GLU A 117 0.60 13.80 -33.87
C GLU A 117 -0.12 13.21 -32.65
N ARG A 118 0.64 12.55 -31.78
CA ARG A 118 0.16 11.95 -30.54
C ARG A 118 1.11 12.28 -29.41
N VAL A 119 0.63 12.11 -28.18
CA VAL A 119 1.36 12.46 -26.97
C VAL A 119 1.70 11.23 -26.13
N TRP A 120 2.91 11.23 -25.59
CA TRP A 120 3.41 10.27 -24.60
C TRP A 120 4.02 11.03 -23.43
N ARG A 121 4.15 10.38 -22.27
CA ARG A 121 4.81 10.94 -21.10
C ARG A 121 6.12 10.24 -20.80
N ILE A 122 7.08 11.00 -20.31
CA ILE A 122 8.31 10.42 -19.76
C ILE A 122 8.01 9.86 -18.37
N PRO A 123 8.50 8.66 -18.02
CA PRO A 123 8.38 8.12 -16.68
C PRO A 123 9.01 9.05 -15.63
N SER A 124 8.26 9.37 -14.56
CA SER A 124 8.71 10.28 -13.49
C SER A 124 9.90 9.76 -12.65
N ASN A 125 10.36 8.54 -12.91
CA ASN A 125 11.50 7.93 -12.24
C ASN A 125 12.80 8.05 -13.07
N TRP A 126 12.77 8.69 -14.24
CA TRP A 126 13.97 8.96 -15.02
C TRP A 126 14.69 10.19 -14.47
N LYS A 127 16.02 10.16 -14.53
CA LYS A 127 16.88 11.31 -14.18
C LYS A 127 16.81 12.37 -15.26
N ASP A 128 16.93 13.64 -14.89
CA ASP A 128 16.85 14.78 -15.81
C ASP A 128 17.90 14.70 -16.93
N ASP A 129 19.11 14.19 -16.64
CA ASP A 129 20.17 14.00 -17.65
C ASP A 129 19.71 13.13 -18.82
N ARG A 130 19.00 12.03 -18.53
CA ARG A 130 18.45 11.14 -19.54
C ARG A 130 17.32 11.79 -20.34
N ILE A 131 16.64 12.77 -19.75
CA ILE A 131 15.58 13.54 -20.42
C ILE A 131 16.20 14.59 -21.35
N ALA A 132 17.29 15.21 -20.94
CA ALA A 132 18.03 16.19 -21.72
C ALA A 132 18.64 15.60 -23.00
N ASP A 133 18.90 14.29 -23.03
CA ASP A 133 19.37 13.63 -24.23
C ASP A 133 18.35 13.74 -25.40
N PHE A 134 17.05 13.79 -25.14
CA PHE A 134 16.03 13.75 -26.20
C PHE A 134 15.95 15.07 -26.99
N ASN A 135 16.19 14.98 -28.29
CA ASN A 135 16.10 16.12 -29.20
C ASN A 135 14.91 16.00 -30.17
N ILE A 136 14.46 17.15 -30.69
CA ILE A 136 13.45 17.19 -31.75
C ILE A 136 14.04 16.51 -33.00
N GLY A 137 13.27 15.58 -33.59
CA GLY A 137 13.70 14.79 -34.72
C GLY A 137 14.23 13.40 -34.37
N ASP A 138 14.57 13.14 -33.10
CA ASP A 138 15.01 11.82 -32.63
C ASP A 138 13.91 10.76 -32.81
N VAL A 139 14.33 9.51 -33.01
CA VAL A 139 13.44 8.35 -33.02
C VAL A 139 13.44 7.68 -31.65
N VAL A 140 12.26 7.51 -31.08
CA VAL A 140 12.09 6.94 -29.74
C VAL A 140 11.05 5.85 -29.71
N MET A 141 11.28 4.87 -28.85
CA MET A 141 10.35 3.77 -28.62
C MET A 141 9.35 4.14 -27.55
N VAL A 142 8.07 3.95 -27.86
CA VAL A 142 6.96 4.26 -26.96
C VAL A 142 5.97 3.11 -26.84
N HIS A 143 5.26 3.07 -25.71
CA HIS A 143 4.11 2.18 -25.58
C HIS A 143 2.92 2.76 -26.35
N ASN A 144 2.33 1.94 -27.22
CA ASN A 144 1.09 2.20 -27.94
C ASN A 144 -0.01 1.22 -27.50
N GLN A 145 -1.24 1.36 -27.99
CA GLN A 145 -2.35 0.43 -27.69
C GLN A 145 -1.99 -1.03 -27.99
N ASN A 146 -1.31 -1.28 -29.11
CA ASN A 146 -1.05 -2.63 -29.63
C ASN A 146 0.38 -3.12 -29.40
N GLY A 147 1.17 -2.46 -28.55
CA GLY A 147 2.56 -2.85 -28.29
C GLY A 147 3.52 -1.67 -28.35
N LEU A 148 4.79 -1.95 -28.67
CA LEU A 148 5.82 -0.92 -28.82
C LEU A 148 5.81 -0.35 -30.23
N SER A 149 6.10 0.93 -30.36
CA SER A 149 6.20 1.57 -31.67
C SER A 149 7.27 2.66 -31.67
N PRO A 150 8.04 2.80 -32.76
CA PRO A 150 8.95 3.93 -32.91
C PRO A 150 8.18 5.16 -33.39
N ILE A 151 8.46 6.29 -32.77
CA ILE A 151 7.93 7.61 -33.15
C ILE A 151 9.08 8.56 -33.45
N LYS A 152 8.84 9.52 -34.33
CA LYS A 152 9.72 10.66 -34.52
C LYS A 152 9.23 11.81 -33.63
N ILE A 153 10.12 12.35 -32.79
CA ILE A 153 9.80 13.47 -31.90
C ILE A 153 9.56 14.74 -32.71
N THR A 154 8.42 15.39 -32.48
CA THR A 154 8.08 16.69 -33.06
C THR A 154 8.28 17.83 -32.07
N ARG A 155 7.96 17.60 -30.79
CA ARG A 155 8.15 18.57 -29.70
C ARG A 155 8.18 17.88 -28.34
N ILE A 156 8.79 18.56 -27.36
CA ILE A 156 8.89 18.12 -25.96
C ILE A 156 8.47 19.29 -25.08
N GLU A 157 7.53 19.05 -24.16
CA GLU A 157 6.98 20.09 -23.29
C GLU A 157 6.90 19.60 -21.84
N LYS A 158 7.23 20.45 -20.88
CA LYS A 158 7.12 20.16 -19.45
C LYS A 158 5.91 20.90 -18.89
N LEU A 159 4.88 20.14 -18.50
CA LEU A 159 3.58 20.68 -18.12
C LEU A 159 3.16 20.23 -16.72
N ASN A 160 2.55 21.13 -15.96
CA ASN A 160 2.01 20.84 -14.62
C ASN A 160 0.71 20.02 -14.66
N ASN A 161 -0.01 20.07 -15.78
CA ASN A 161 -1.25 19.35 -16.01
C ASN A 161 -1.17 18.54 -17.31
N CYS A 162 -1.95 17.46 -17.40
CA CYS A 162 -2.01 16.65 -18.63
C CYS A 162 -2.67 17.42 -19.78
N PRO A 163 -2.04 17.52 -20.96
CA PRO A 163 -2.56 18.28 -22.10
C PRO A 163 -3.74 17.62 -22.82
N VAL A 164 -4.08 16.38 -22.45
CA VAL A 164 -5.14 15.60 -23.10
C VAL A 164 -6.02 14.88 -22.08
N ASP A 165 -7.30 14.73 -22.41
CA ASP A 165 -8.26 14.03 -21.54
C ASP A 165 -8.14 12.50 -21.59
N ILE A 166 -7.46 11.98 -22.63
CA ILE A 166 -7.25 10.54 -22.85
C ILE A 166 -6.05 10.05 -22.01
N PRO A 167 -6.03 8.77 -21.55
CA PRO A 167 -4.87 8.22 -20.86
C PRO A 167 -3.60 8.23 -21.73
N VAL A 168 -2.59 8.97 -21.28
CA VAL A 168 -1.29 9.06 -21.97
C VAL A 168 -0.47 7.79 -21.72
N LYS A 169 0.30 7.32 -22.70
CA LYS A 169 1.22 6.17 -22.54
C LYS A 169 2.65 6.63 -22.31
N LYS A 170 3.57 5.72 -22.01
CA LYS A 170 4.95 6.05 -21.61
C LYS A 170 5.96 5.89 -22.75
N VAL A 171 7.01 6.70 -22.71
CA VAL A 171 8.26 6.50 -23.46
C VAL A 171 9.09 5.40 -22.79
N VAL A 172 9.73 4.56 -23.61
CA VAL A 172 10.57 3.42 -23.17
C VAL A 172 12.05 3.76 -23.26
N GLY A 173 12.48 4.43 -24.33
CA GLY A 173 13.86 4.81 -24.55
C GLY A 173 14.11 5.33 -25.95
N LYS A 174 15.33 5.81 -26.20
CA LYS A 174 15.79 6.13 -27.56
C LYS A 174 15.95 4.85 -28.38
N TYR A 175 15.65 4.97 -29.67
CA TYR A 175 15.95 3.94 -30.66
C TYR A 175 17.30 4.31 -31.28
N TYR A 176 18.29 3.43 -31.15
CA TYR A 176 19.63 3.61 -31.74
C TYR A 176 19.62 3.26 -33.22
#